data_AF-H8YF53-F1
#
_entry.id   AF-H8YF53-F1
#
_cell.length_a   1.000
_cell.length_b   1.000
_cell.length_c   1.000
_cell.angle_alpha   90.00
_cell.angle_beta   90.00
_cell.angle_gamma   90.00
#
_symmetry.space_group_name_H-M   'P 1'
#
loop_
_entity.id
_entity.type
_entity.pdbx_description
1 polymer ?
#
loop_
_entity_poly.entity_id
_entity_poly.type
_entity_poly.pdbx_seq_one_letter_code
_entity_poly.pdbx_strand_id
1 'polypeptide(L)'
;SVTSADSLMGGGGSLRRRTKRQDSHDSVASAASLKKKQEVEGKLIETEKSQTGGVEFAVYKHYIKSVGIFLSVATLVLNFVFQAFQIGSNLWLTQWANDQNVANDTGLRDMYLGVYGAFGFGQVLSKYLSGLALAIGGLHCSMNVFSKLLNTGLKWPMELFDTTPLGRILSRYSKDVDTVDSVLPAITVQLLNTCFGVLATIVVISLSTPIFLAVIVPIAFLYYFAQRFYVATSRQLMRLESVSRSPIYSHFSETVTGASAIRAYNVGDP
;
A
#
# COMPACT_ATOMS: atom_id res chain seq x y z
N SER A 1 -98.64 5.61 -25.15
CA SER A 1 -98.84 5.41 -23.70
C SER A 1 -97.46 5.27 -23.07
N VAL A 2 -97.01 6.18 -22.17
CA VAL A 2 -97.36 6.23 -20.73
C VAL A 2 -96.80 4.98 -20.01
N THR A 3 -95.91 4.97 -19.01
CA THR A 3 -95.11 5.94 -18.18
C THR A 3 -94.04 5.12 -17.39
N SER A 4 -92.97 5.59 -16.71
CA SER A 4 -92.39 6.93 -16.41
C SER A 4 -90.91 6.82 -15.91
N ALA A 5 -90.31 7.98 -15.60
CA ALA A 5 -89.32 8.37 -14.56
C ALA A 5 -88.78 7.33 -13.52
N ASP A 6 -87.62 7.51 -12.84
CA ASP A 6 -86.81 8.73 -12.63
C ASP A 6 -85.35 8.47 -12.13
N SER A 7 -84.44 9.45 -12.35
CA SER A 7 -83.23 9.82 -11.56
C SER A 7 -82.15 8.76 -11.18
N LEU A 8 -80.82 8.99 -11.30
CA LEU A 8 -80.01 9.98 -10.55
C LEU A 8 -78.58 10.21 -11.11
N MET A 9 -78.21 11.49 -11.15
CA MET A 9 -76.88 12.15 -11.13
C MET A 9 -75.54 11.37 -11.17
N GLY A 10 -74.65 11.84 -12.06
CA GLY A 10 -73.45 12.61 -11.64
C GLY A 10 -72.06 11.94 -11.70
N GLY A 11 -71.02 12.72 -12.06
CA GLY A 11 -69.62 12.38 -11.73
C GLY A 11 -68.58 12.27 -12.86
N GLY A 12 -68.64 13.12 -13.90
CA GLY A 12 -67.59 13.14 -14.93
C GLY A 12 -66.30 13.85 -14.47
N GLY A 13 -65.19 13.11 -14.29
CA GLY A 13 -63.82 13.64 -14.37
C GLY A 13 -62.87 13.34 -13.20
N SER A 14 -61.68 12.79 -13.52
CA SER A 14 -60.38 13.06 -12.83
C SER A 14 -59.20 12.19 -13.30
N LEU A 15 -59.42 11.01 -13.88
CA LEU A 15 -58.35 9.99 -14.03
C LEU A 15 -57.29 10.25 -15.13
N ARG A 16 -57.52 11.16 -16.09
CA ARG A 16 -56.66 11.28 -17.29
C ARG A 16 -55.41 12.17 -17.12
N ARG A 17 -55.09 12.66 -15.92
CA ARG A 17 -53.95 13.59 -15.69
C ARG A 17 -52.72 12.98 -15.01
N ARG A 18 -52.81 11.73 -14.50
CA ARG A 18 -51.72 11.09 -13.72
C ARG A 18 -50.73 10.30 -14.58
N THR A 19 -51.19 9.61 -15.63
CA THR A 19 -50.33 8.79 -16.52
C THR A 19 -49.28 9.61 -17.27
N LYS A 20 -49.61 10.80 -17.79
CA LYS A 20 -48.67 11.63 -18.57
C LYS A 20 -47.44 12.11 -17.79
N ARG A 21 -47.44 12.06 -16.45
CA ARG A 21 -46.24 12.32 -15.62
C ARG A 21 -45.38 11.07 -15.41
N GLN A 22 -45.98 9.88 -15.42
CA GLN A 22 -45.25 8.61 -15.29
C GLN A 22 -44.36 8.39 -16.52
N ASP A 23 -44.95 8.46 -17.72
CA ASP A 23 -44.25 8.28 -19.00
C ASP A 23 -43.09 9.29 -19.18
N SER A 24 -43.21 10.51 -18.64
CA SER A 24 -42.12 11.50 -18.66
C SER A 24 -40.96 11.17 -17.72
N HIS A 25 -41.18 10.45 -16.63
CA HIS A 25 -40.09 10.01 -15.76
C HIS A 25 -39.35 8.80 -16.36
N ASP A 26 -40.08 7.84 -16.94
CA ASP A 26 -39.48 6.65 -17.53
C ASP A 26 -38.72 6.98 -18.84
N SER A 27 -39.23 7.90 -19.66
CA SER A 27 -38.51 8.39 -20.85
C SER A 27 -37.27 9.22 -20.50
N VAL A 28 -37.29 10.02 -19.43
CA VAL A 28 -36.09 10.76 -18.97
C VAL A 28 -35.08 9.83 -18.31
N ALA A 29 -35.51 8.81 -17.56
CA ALA A 29 -34.62 7.78 -17.03
C ALA A 29 -33.99 6.93 -18.15
N SER A 30 -34.78 6.56 -19.17
CA SER A 30 -34.31 5.87 -20.36
C SER A 30 -33.31 6.72 -21.14
N ALA A 31 -33.63 7.99 -21.43
CA ALA A 31 -32.72 8.93 -22.09
C ALA A 31 -31.43 9.17 -21.28
N ALA A 32 -31.51 9.28 -19.95
CA ALA A 32 -30.34 9.40 -19.09
C ALA A 32 -29.48 8.12 -19.11
N SER A 33 -30.10 6.94 -19.14
CA SER A 33 -29.38 5.66 -19.24
C SER A 33 -28.74 5.46 -20.61
N LEU A 34 -29.40 5.86 -21.71
CA LEU A 34 -28.86 5.88 -23.07
C LEU A 34 -27.71 6.88 -23.19
N LYS A 35 -27.85 8.09 -22.65
CA LYS A 35 -26.78 9.10 -22.63
C LYS A 35 -25.57 8.63 -21.82
N LYS A 36 -25.80 8.00 -20.67
CA LYS A 36 -24.76 7.35 -19.85
C LYS A 36 -24.12 6.14 -20.55
N LYS A 37 -24.86 5.44 -21.42
CA LYS A 37 -24.33 4.32 -22.23
C LYS A 37 -23.47 4.84 -23.39
N GLN A 38 -23.91 5.89 -24.09
CA GLN A 38 -23.11 6.57 -25.12
C GLN A 38 -21.86 7.27 -24.55
N GLU A 39 -21.94 7.84 -23.34
CA GLU A 39 -20.78 8.44 -22.66
C GLU A 39 -19.74 7.38 -22.20
N VAL A 40 -20.16 6.11 -22.11
CA VAL A 40 -19.28 4.95 -21.89
C VAL A 40 -18.77 4.38 -23.23
N GLU A 41 -19.60 4.25 -24.26
CA GLU A 41 -19.17 3.82 -25.61
C GLU A 41 -18.21 4.83 -26.29
N GLY A 42 -18.33 6.13 -25.98
CA GLY A 42 -17.42 7.18 -26.46
C GLY A 42 -16.11 7.32 -25.68
N LYS A 43 -15.95 6.61 -24.54
CA LYS A 43 -14.71 6.61 -23.75
C LYS A 43 -13.91 5.33 -24.02
N LEU A 44 -13.10 5.39 -25.08
CA LEU A 44 -12.11 4.36 -25.43
C LEU A 44 -11.10 4.07 -24.31
N ILE A 45 -10.91 5.02 -23.37
CA ILE A 45 -10.04 4.87 -22.21
C ILE A 45 -10.79 4.19 -21.07
N GLU A 46 -10.49 2.92 -20.79
CA GLU A 46 -10.96 2.26 -19.56
C GLU A 46 -10.49 3.06 -18.33
N THR A 47 -11.43 3.38 -17.43
CA THR A 47 -11.11 3.93 -16.11
C THR A 47 -10.54 2.81 -15.24
N GLU A 48 -9.40 3.08 -14.61
CA GLU A 48 -8.62 2.04 -13.93
C GLU A 48 -9.40 1.43 -12.76
N LYS A 49 -9.69 0.13 -12.85
CA LYS A 49 -10.36 -0.66 -11.81
C LYS A 49 -9.41 -0.88 -10.63
N SER A 50 -9.33 0.11 -9.74
CA SER A 50 -8.67 -0.01 -8.45
C SER A 50 -9.30 -1.17 -7.65
N GLN A 51 -8.53 -2.22 -7.38
CA GLN A 51 -9.02 -3.34 -6.58
C GLN A 51 -9.27 -2.90 -5.13
N THR A 52 -10.51 -3.08 -4.67
CA THR A 52 -10.94 -2.72 -3.32
C THR A 52 -10.73 -3.89 -2.37
N GLY A 53 -9.69 -3.85 -1.53
CA GLY A 53 -9.43 -4.90 -0.55
C GLY A 53 -8.18 -4.71 0.29
N GLY A 54 -7.80 -5.75 1.02
CA GLY A 54 -6.43 -5.95 1.50
C GLY A 54 -5.58 -6.61 0.41
N VAL A 55 -4.26 -6.44 0.47
CA VAL A 55 -3.34 -7.07 -0.50
C VAL A 55 -3.31 -8.57 -0.27
N GLU A 56 -3.52 -9.35 -1.33
CA GLU A 56 -3.55 -10.81 -1.26
C GLU A 56 -2.14 -11.37 -0.94
N PHE A 57 -2.07 -12.40 -0.07
CA PHE A 57 -0.79 -13.01 0.32
C PHE A 57 -0.02 -13.62 -0.88
N ALA A 58 -0.74 -13.96 -1.96
CA ALA A 58 -0.17 -14.37 -3.24
C ALA A 58 0.81 -13.34 -3.83
N VAL A 59 0.54 -12.03 -3.66
CA VAL A 59 1.39 -10.94 -4.16
C VAL A 59 2.72 -10.91 -3.42
N TYR A 60 2.70 -10.98 -2.09
CA TYR A 60 3.92 -11.08 -1.27
C TYR A 60 4.73 -12.35 -1.61
N LYS A 61 4.06 -13.49 -1.79
CA LYS A 61 4.71 -14.74 -2.22
C LYS A 61 5.33 -14.63 -3.61
N HIS A 62 4.69 -13.93 -4.55
CA HIS A 62 5.23 -13.68 -5.88
C HIS A 62 6.46 -12.76 -5.86
N TYR A 63 6.44 -11.72 -5.02
CA TYR A 63 7.60 -10.84 -4.79
C TYR A 63 8.80 -11.63 -4.22
N ILE A 64 8.60 -12.36 -3.12
CA ILE A 64 9.63 -13.21 -2.50
C ILE A 64 10.20 -14.24 -3.49
N LYS A 65 9.33 -14.87 -4.31
CA LYS A 65 9.77 -15.80 -5.36
C LYS A 65 10.55 -15.10 -6.49
N SER A 66 10.26 -13.84 -6.78
CA SER A 66 10.92 -13.06 -7.85
C SER A 66 12.28 -12.47 -7.42
N VAL A 67 12.43 -12.12 -6.14
CA VAL A 67 13.70 -11.81 -5.45
C VAL A 67 14.62 -13.03 -5.40
N GLY A 68 14.05 -14.22 -5.25
CA GLY A 68 14.76 -15.48 -5.11
C GLY A 68 14.71 -15.99 -3.67
N ILE A 69 14.23 -17.23 -3.52
CA ILE A 69 13.97 -17.85 -2.20
C ILE A 69 15.24 -17.93 -1.36
N PHE A 70 16.38 -18.27 -1.98
CA PHE A 70 17.68 -18.34 -1.29
C PHE A 70 18.11 -16.99 -0.69
N LEU A 71 18.05 -15.90 -1.47
CA LEU A 71 18.43 -14.57 -1.00
C LEU A 71 17.47 -14.04 0.09
N SER A 72 16.18 -14.31 -0.06
CA SER A 72 15.17 -13.95 0.96
C SER A 72 15.38 -14.70 2.28
N VAL A 73 15.64 -16.00 2.24
CA VAL A 73 15.96 -16.81 3.44
C VAL A 73 17.29 -16.38 4.05
N ALA A 74 18.33 -16.14 3.24
CA ALA A 74 19.61 -15.63 3.74
C ALA A 74 19.45 -14.28 4.46
N THR A 75 18.66 -13.37 3.90
CA THR A 75 18.35 -12.08 4.54
C THR A 75 17.62 -12.26 5.88
N LEU A 76 16.64 -13.17 5.97
CA LEU A 76 15.95 -13.47 7.23
C LEU A 76 16.91 -14.04 8.29
N VAL A 77 17.74 -15.01 7.92
CA VAL A 77 18.73 -15.61 8.82
C VAL A 77 19.76 -14.58 9.28
N LEU A 78 20.27 -13.72 8.39
CA LEU A 78 21.25 -12.69 8.74
C LEU A 78 20.66 -11.60 9.67
N ASN A 79 19.39 -11.22 9.51
CA ASN A 79 18.74 -10.32 10.49
C ASN A 79 18.50 -11.01 11.84
N PHE A 80 18.16 -12.30 11.85
CA PHE A 80 18.05 -13.06 13.09
C PHE A 80 19.40 -13.16 13.83
N VAL A 81 20.49 -13.46 13.10
CA VAL A 81 21.85 -13.51 13.64
C VAL A 81 22.29 -12.13 14.16
N PHE A 82 22.02 -11.04 13.43
CA PHE A 82 22.22 -9.68 13.91
C PHE A 82 21.48 -9.42 15.23
N GLN A 83 20.21 -9.80 15.31
CA GLN A 83 19.40 -9.62 16.52
C GLN A 83 19.91 -10.47 17.70
N ALA A 84 20.38 -11.68 17.44
CA ALA A 84 20.99 -12.55 18.44
C ALA A 84 22.31 -11.95 18.99
N PHE A 85 23.18 -11.43 18.13
CA PHE A 85 24.38 -10.69 18.57
C PHE A 85 24.04 -9.39 19.30
N GLN A 86 22.94 -8.71 18.94
CA GLN A 86 22.45 -7.54 19.67
C GLN A 86 22.05 -7.91 21.10
N ILE A 87 21.27 -8.97 21.28
CA ILE A 87 20.86 -9.46 22.61
C ILE A 87 22.08 -9.94 23.40
N GLY A 88 22.96 -10.75 22.79
CA GLY A 88 24.17 -11.27 23.44
C GLY A 88 25.10 -10.16 23.94
N SER A 89 25.30 -9.11 23.14
CA SER A 89 26.07 -7.92 23.52
C SER A 89 25.48 -7.19 24.74
N ASN A 90 24.16 -7.03 24.80
CA ASN A 90 23.48 -6.39 25.94
C ASN A 90 23.54 -7.26 27.21
N LEU A 91 23.36 -8.58 27.08
CA LEU A 91 23.51 -9.51 28.21
C LEU A 91 24.96 -9.55 28.73
N TRP A 92 25.94 -9.55 27.83
CA TRP A 92 27.36 -9.51 28.18
C TRP A 92 27.73 -8.21 28.92
N LEU A 93 27.21 -7.07 28.45
CA LEU A 93 27.39 -5.78 29.13
C LEU A 93 26.70 -5.76 30.51
N THR A 94 25.53 -6.40 30.64
CA THR A 94 24.85 -6.58 31.94
C THR A 94 25.67 -7.43 32.91
N GLN A 95 26.31 -8.50 32.43
CA GLN A 95 27.20 -9.34 33.24
C GLN A 95 28.47 -8.57 33.64
N TRP A 96 29.11 -7.87 32.70
CA TRP A 96 30.27 -7.02 32.97
C TRP A 96 29.98 -5.93 34.01
N ALA A 97 28.81 -5.30 33.96
CA ALA A 97 28.40 -4.27 34.92
C ALA A 97 28.18 -4.79 36.35
N ASN A 98 27.88 -6.09 36.51
CA ASN A 98 27.62 -6.72 37.81
C ASN A 98 28.87 -7.32 38.47
N ASP A 99 29.99 -7.46 37.75
CA ASP A 99 31.19 -8.15 38.21
C ASP A 99 32.18 -7.18 38.87
N GLN A 100 32.15 -7.09 40.21
CA GLN A 100 33.02 -6.20 40.99
C GLN A 100 34.52 -6.49 40.84
N ASN A 101 34.91 -7.69 40.40
CA ASN A 101 36.32 -8.08 40.28
C ASN A 101 37.04 -7.33 39.14
N VAL A 102 36.30 -6.86 38.14
CA VAL A 102 36.84 -6.17 36.95
C VAL A 102 37.43 -4.79 37.28
N ALA A 103 37.14 -4.24 38.46
CA ALA A 103 37.77 -3.02 38.95
C ALA A 103 39.23 -3.21 39.40
N ASN A 104 39.61 -4.43 39.84
CA ASN A 104 40.93 -4.73 40.39
C ASN A 104 41.83 -5.54 39.43
N ASP A 105 41.26 -6.27 38.46
CA ASP A 105 42.03 -7.08 37.50
C ASP A 105 41.93 -6.51 36.07
N THR A 106 43.05 -5.94 35.60
CA THR A 106 43.19 -5.39 34.25
C THR A 106 43.00 -6.45 33.15
N GLY A 107 43.40 -7.70 33.40
CA GLY A 107 43.31 -8.78 32.41
C GLY A 107 41.86 -9.21 32.15
N LEU A 108 41.04 -9.28 33.20
CA LEU A 108 39.61 -9.55 33.06
C LEU A 108 38.90 -8.42 32.29
N ARG A 109 39.25 -7.15 32.58
CA ARG A 109 38.67 -6.00 31.88
C ARG A 109 38.94 -6.04 30.38
N ASP A 110 40.17 -6.33 29.98
CA ASP A 110 40.56 -6.37 28.57
C ASP A 110 39.92 -7.58 27.86
N MET A 111 39.68 -8.70 28.57
CA MET A 111 38.87 -9.82 28.06
C MET A 111 37.40 -9.44 27.85
N TYR A 112 36.75 -8.82 28.84
CA TYR A 112 35.35 -8.36 28.72
C TYR A 112 35.18 -7.37 27.56
N LEU A 113 36.11 -6.43 27.40
CA LEU A 113 36.15 -5.46 26.31
C LEU A 113 36.39 -6.12 24.95
N GLY A 114 37.32 -7.07 24.86
CA GLY A 114 37.61 -7.82 23.63
C GLY A 114 36.41 -8.64 23.13
N VAL A 115 35.72 -9.33 24.04
CA VAL A 115 34.50 -10.09 23.72
C VAL A 115 33.36 -9.15 23.31
N TYR A 116 33.19 -8.01 23.98
CA TYR A 116 32.22 -6.99 23.58
C TYR A 116 32.52 -6.41 22.18
N GLY A 117 33.79 -6.14 21.88
CA GLY A 117 34.24 -5.72 20.55
C GLY A 117 33.97 -6.77 19.46
N ALA A 118 34.19 -8.05 19.76
CA ALA A 118 33.86 -9.15 18.85
C ALA A 118 32.36 -9.25 18.57
N PHE A 119 31.50 -9.07 19.58
CA PHE A 119 30.04 -8.97 19.38
C PHE A 119 29.65 -7.79 18.48
N GLY A 120 30.23 -6.60 18.71
CA GLY A 120 29.99 -5.43 17.87
C GLY A 120 30.42 -5.63 16.41
N PHE A 121 31.58 -6.23 16.18
CA PHE A 121 32.04 -6.59 14.83
C PHE A 121 31.11 -7.60 14.16
N GLY A 122 30.66 -8.63 14.89
CA GLY A 122 29.68 -9.61 14.43
C GLY A 122 28.32 -9.00 14.05
N GLN A 123 27.84 -8.01 14.81
CA GLN A 123 26.65 -7.22 14.46
C GLN A 123 26.84 -6.46 13.16
N VAL A 124 27.91 -5.67 13.03
CA VAL A 124 28.18 -4.84 11.84
C VAL A 124 28.30 -5.72 10.60
N LEU A 125 29.06 -6.82 10.66
CA LEU A 125 29.23 -7.75 9.55
C LEU A 125 27.90 -8.41 9.15
N SER A 126 27.11 -8.90 10.12
CA SER A 126 25.81 -9.52 9.85
C SER A 126 24.82 -8.52 9.22
N LYS A 127 24.80 -7.27 9.70
CA LYS A 127 23.93 -6.23 9.16
C LYS A 127 24.35 -5.80 7.75
N TYR A 128 25.66 -5.67 7.50
CA TYR A 128 26.19 -5.36 6.18
C TYR A 128 25.87 -6.46 5.17
N LEU A 129 26.13 -7.73 5.50
CA LEU A 129 25.79 -8.88 4.66
C LEU A 129 24.28 -8.97 4.39
N SER A 130 23.44 -8.72 5.39
CA SER A 130 21.99 -8.66 5.19
C SER A 130 21.57 -7.53 4.24
N GLY A 131 22.20 -6.36 4.34
CA GLY A 131 21.92 -5.23 3.46
C GLY A 131 22.31 -5.54 2.02
N LEU A 132 23.51 -6.11 1.83
CA LEU A 132 24.02 -6.52 0.53
C LEU A 132 23.13 -7.60 -0.13
N ALA A 133 22.74 -8.63 0.61
CA ALA A 133 21.87 -9.70 0.11
C ALA A 133 20.50 -9.19 -0.34
N LEU A 134 19.91 -8.25 0.40
CA LEU A 134 18.63 -7.63 0.05
C LEU A 134 18.75 -6.62 -1.10
N ALA A 135 19.85 -5.87 -1.20
CA ALA A 135 20.12 -4.99 -2.35
C ALA A 135 20.27 -5.78 -3.66
N ILE A 136 21.07 -6.85 -3.64
CA ILE A 136 21.23 -7.76 -4.80
C ILE A 136 19.90 -8.44 -5.13
N GLY A 137 19.14 -8.90 -4.12
CA GLY A 137 17.82 -9.48 -4.30
C GLY A 137 16.79 -8.50 -4.89
N GLY A 138 16.85 -7.23 -4.50
CA GLY A 138 16.05 -6.14 -5.06
C GLY A 138 16.35 -5.91 -6.55
N LEU A 139 17.63 -5.79 -6.91
CA LEU A 139 18.08 -5.64 -8.30
C LEU A 139 17.70 -6.84 -9.19
N HIS A 140 17.84 -8.07 -8.68
CA HIS A 140 17.36 -9.26 -9.40
C HIS A 140 15.83 -9.27 -9.56
N CYS A 141 15.08 -8.83 -8.55
CA CYS A 141 13.63 -8.71 -8.65
C CYS A 141 13.22 -7.66 -9.68
N SER A 142 13.83 -6.47 -9.65
CA SER A 142 13.67 -5.38 -10.61
C SER A 142 13.81 -5.88 -12.05
N MET A 143 14.98 -6.41 -12.40
CA MET A 143 15.28 -6.88 -13.76
C MET A 143 14.32 -7.96 -14.23
N ASN A 144 13.92 -8.88 -13.33
CA ASN A 144 12.99 -9.97 -13.62
C ASN A 144 11.55 -9.45 -13.85
N VAL A 145 11.08 -8.50 -13.03
CA VAL A 145 9.77 -7.85 -13.16
C VAL A 145 9.73 -7.00 -14.43
N PHE A 146 10.73 -6.15 -14.65
CA PHE A 146 10.84 -5.30 -15.84
C PHE A 146 10.90 -6.13 -17.14
N SER A 147 11.75 -7.17 -17.18
CA SER A 147 11.89 -8.02 -18.38
C SER A 147 10.61 -8.81 -18.68
N LYS A 148 9.88 -9.27 -17.65
CA LYS A 148 8.56 -9.89 -17.81
C LYS A 148 7.53 -8.89 -18.33
N LEU A 149 7.46 -7.71 -17.72
CA LEU A 149 6.54 -6.64 -18.13
C LEU A 149 6.75 -6.28 -19.61
N LEU A 150 8.01 -6.07 -20.01
CA LEU A 150 8.40 -5.74 -21.38
C LEU A 150 8.07 -6.87 -22.37
N ASN A 151 8.45 -8.12 -22.08
CA ASN A 151 8.18 -9.27 -22.94
C ASN A 151 6.67 -9.56 -23.08
N THR A 152 5.88 -9.30 -22.04
CA THR A 152 4.42 -9.41 -22.10
C THR A 152 3.79 -8.23 -22.85
N GLY A 153 4.26 -7.00 -22.62
CA GLY A 153 3.77 -5.79 -23.29
C GLY A 153 3.99 -5.80 -24.79
N LEU A 154 5.16 -6.27 -25.26
CA LEU A 154 5.45 -6.45 -26.69
C LEU A 154 4.53 -7.47 -27.40
N LYS A 155 3.76 -8.25 -26.65
CA LYS A 155 2.83 -9.27 -27.17
C LYS A 155 1.36 -8.88 -27.03
N TRP A 156 1.07 -7.66 -26.58
CA TRP A 156 -0.31 -7.18 -26.49
C TRP A 156 -0.90 -6.91 -27.89
N PRO A 157 -2.18 -7.24 -28.12
CA PRO A 157 -2.88 -6.88 -29.35
C PRO A 157 -3.02 -5.35 -29.47
N MET A 158 -3.11 -4.85 -30.69
CA MET A 158 -3.20 -3.41 -30.98
C MET A 158 -4.36 -2.72 -30.23
N GLU A 159 -5.49 -3.42 -30.10
CA GLU A 159 -6.68 -2.98 -29.35
C GLU A 159 -6.36 -2.56 -27.89
N LEU A 160 -5.39 -3.21 -27.24
CA LEU A 160 -4.95 -2.84 -25.88
C LEU A 160 -4.07 -1.58 -25.86
N PHE A 161 -3.37 -1.27 -26.96
CA PHE A 161 -2.63 -0.02 -27.11
C PHE A 161 -3.54 1.16 -27.47
N ASP A 162 -4.60 0.93 -28.25
CA ASP A 162 -5.57 1.97 -28.62
C ASP A 162 -6.52 2.32 -27.46
N THR A 163 -6.81 1.37 -26.56
CA THR A 163 -7.67 1.58 -25.38
C THR A 163 -6.92 2.03 -24.12
N THR A 164 -5.60 1.82 -24.03
CA THR A 164 -4.80 2.30 -22.88
C THR A 164 -3.96 3.53 -23.24
N PRO A 165 -4.14 4.67 -22.56
CA PRO A 165 -3.41 5.89 -22.91
C PRO A 165 -1.92 5.69 -22.64
N LEU A 166 -1.07 6.11 -23.58
CA LEU A 166 0.39 5.90 -23.55
C LEU A 166 1.05 6.39 -22.25
N GLY A 167 0.54 7.46 -21.64
CA GLY A 167 0.98 7.95 -20.33
C GLY A 167 0.77 6.97 -19.16
N ARG A 168 -0.28 6.12 -19.21
CA ARG A 168 -0.51 5.05 -18.22
C ARG A 168 0.51 3.93 -18.38
N ILE A 169 0.83 3.56 -19.62
CA ILE A 169 1.89 2.59 -19.93
C ILE A 169 3.22 3.11 -19.37
N LEU A 170 3.59 4.35 -19.71
CA LEU A 170 4.83 4.98 -19.22
C LEU A 170 4.88 5.06 -17.68
N SER A 171 3.77 5.40 -17.01
CA SER A 171 3.70 5.42 -15.54
C SER A 171 3.99 4.05 -14.94
N ARG A 172 3.50 2.95 -15.55
CA ARG A 172 3.78 1.59 -15.06
C ARG A 172 5.24 1.17 -15.27
N TYR A 173 5.85 1.51 -16.42
CA TYR A 173 7.26 1.17 -16.68
C TYR A 173 8.25 2.04 -15.90
N SER A 174 7.88 3.25 -15.51
CA SER A 174 8.75 4.18 -14.77
C SER A 174 8.47 4.16 -13.27
N LYS A 175 7.28 4.59 -12.84
CA LYS A 175 6.99 4.89 -11.44
C LYS A 175 6.67 3.66 -10.60
N ASP A 176 5.93 2.70 -11.16
CA ASP A 176 5.62 1.47 -10.44
C ASP A 176 6.89 0.60 -10.29
N VAL A 177 7.76 0.57 -11.32
CA VAL A 177 9.07 -0.11 -11.26
C VAL A 177 9.99 0.57 -10.22
N ASP A 178 10.15 1.90 -10.24
CA ASP A 178 10.93 2.60 -9.19
C ASP A 178 10.38 2.34 -7.77
N THR A 179 9.06 2.21 -7.62
CA THR A 179 8.46 1.84 -6.32
C THR A 179 8.83 0.40 -5.91
N VAL A 180 8.92 -0.54 -6.86
CA VAL A 180 9.36 -1.93 -6.61
C VAL A 180 10.85 -2.01 -6.28
N ASP A 181 11.65 -1.12 -6.86
CA ASP A 181 13.11 -1.17 -6.84
C ASP A 181 13.72 -0.37 -5.68
N SER A 182 13.20 0.81 -5.42
CA SER A 182 13.70 1.75 -4.40
C SER A 182 12.92 1.66 -3.09
N VAL A 183 11.58 1.64 -3.17
CA VAL A 183 10.70 1.82 -2.00
C VAL A 183 10.41 0.50 -1.28
N LEU A 184 10.06 -0.57 -2.01
CA LEU A 184 9.78 -1.89 -1.39
C LEU A 184 10.96 -2.45 -0.59
N PRO A 185 12.22 -2.44 -1.06
CA PRO A 185 13.34 -2.98 -0.28
C PRO A 185 13.61 -2.18 0.99
N ALA A 186 13.53 -0.84 0.93
CA ALA A 186 13.72 0.03 2.08
C ALA A 186 12.66 -0.23 3.17
N ILE A 187 11.37 -0.28 2.81
CA ILE A 187 10.28 -0.60 3.73
C ILE A 187 10.45 -2.02 4.29
N THR A 188 10.89 -2.98 3.48
CA THR A 188 11.11 -4.37 3.92
C THR A 188 12.22 -4.45 4.98
N VAL A 189 13.33 -3.75 4.81
CA VAL A 189 14.41 -3.67 5.83
C VAL A 189 13.90 -3.06 7.12
N GLN A 190 13.14 -1.96 7.03
CA GLN A 190 12.61 -1.29 8.22
C GLN A 190 11.58 -2.17 8.94
N LEU A 191 10.69 -2.84 8.21
CA LEU A 191 9.75 -3.82 8.76
C LEU A 191 10.47 -4.96 9.49
N LEU A 192 11.47 -5.59 8.86
CA LEU A 192 12.24 -6.67 9.47
C LEU A 192 12.96 -6.20 10.73
N ASN A 193 13.66 -5.05 10.68
CA ASN A 193 14.31 -4.45 11.85
C ASN A 193 13.32 -4.22 13.01
N THR A 194 12.15 -3.64 12.72
CA THR A 194 11.15 -3.34 13.75
C THR A 194 10.51 -4.62 14.30
N CYS A 195 10.18 -5.60 13.46
CA CYS A 195 9.62 -6.87 13.90
C CYS A 195 10.61 -7.68 14.76
N PHE A 196 11.85 -7.85 14.31
CA PHE A 196 12.87 -8.55 15.11
C PHE A 196 13.25 -7.77 16.38
N GLY A 197 13.30 -6.44 16.33
CA GLY A 197 13.56 -5.60 17.48
C GLY A 197 12.47 -5.70 18.55
N VAL A 198 11.20 -5.65 18.16
CA VAL A 198 10.07 -5.83 19.10
C VAL A 198 10.01 -7.25 19.66
N LEU A 199 10.24 -8.28 18.84
CA LEU A 199 10.31 -9.66 19.34
C LEU A 199 11.47 -9.83 20.35
N ALA A 200 12.63 -9.22 20.06
CA ALA A 200 13.79 -9.27 20.93
C ALA A 200 13.57 -8.56 22.27
N THR A 201 12.98 -7.36 22.28
CA THR A 201 12.70 -6.65 23.55
C THR A 201 11.69 -7.42 24.40
N ILE A 202 10.65 -8.00 23.78
CA ILE A 202 9.68 -8.87 24.48
C ILE A 202 10.38 -10.08 25.11
N VAL A 203 11.25 -10.77 24.37
CA VAL A 203 12.01 -11.93 24.89
C VAL A 203 12.93 -11.52 26.04
N VAL A 204 13.73 -10.45 25.87
CA VAL A 204 14.68 -10.00 26.91
C VAL A 204 13.96 -9.57 28.19
N ILE A 205 12.88 -8.80 28.09
CA ILE A 205 12.09 -8.38 29.27
C ILE A 205 11.41 -9.59 29.91
N SER A 206 10.88 -10.53 29.12
CA SER A 206 10.24 -11.74 29.65
C SER A 206 11.21 -12.70 30.34
N LEU A 207 12.50 -12.72 29.95
CA LEU A 207 13.55 -13.47 30.64
C LEU A 207 13.94 -12.80 31.96
N SER A 208 14.01 -11.47 31.98
CA SER A 208 14.32 -10.69 33.20
C SER A 208 13.18 -10.74 34.22
N THR A 209 11.92 -10.66 33.77
CA THR A 209 10.77 -10.53 34.66
C THR A 209 9.55 -11.29 34.11
N PRO A 210 9.38 -12.59 34.42
CA PRO A 210 8.33 -13.44 33.83
C PRO A 210 6.89 -12.92 34.01
N ILE A 211 6.59 -12.17 35.07
CA ILE A 211 5.25 -11.59 35.31
C ILE A 211 4.86 -10.57 34.23
N PHE A 212 5.82 -9.98 33.51
CA PHE A 212 5.57 -9.06 32.40
C PHE A 212 4.75 -9.71 31.26
N LEU A 213 4.85 -11.04 31.11
CA LEU A 213 4.08 -11.78 30.11
C LEU A 213 2.56 -11.71 30.38
N ALA A 214 2.12 -11.59 31.63
CA ALA A 214 0.71 -11.35 31.94
C ALA A 214 0.24 -9.95 31.52
N VAL A 215 1.13 -8.95 31.54
CA VAL A 215 0.83 -7.56 31.19
C VAL A 215 0.83 -7.35 29.67
N ILE A 216 1.66 -8.08 28.91
CA ILE A 216 1.74 -7.89 27.46
C ILE A 216 0.51 -8.43 26.70
N VAL A 217 -0.19 -9.44 27.23
CA VAL A 217 -1.41 -9.99 26.60
C VAL A 217 -2.53 -8.93 26.40
N PRO A 218 -2.99 -8.19 27.43
CA PRO A 218 -4.00 -7.15 27.23
C PRO A 218 -3.48 -5.98 26.38
N ILE A 219 -2.19 -5.63 26.46
CA ILE A 219 -1.59 -4.59 25.60
C ILE A 219 -1.62 -5.02 24.13
N ALA A 220 -1.21 -6.26 23.83
CA ALA A 220 -1.21 -6.82 22.48
C ALA A 220 -2.64 -6.89 21.90
N PHE A 221 -3.64 -7.21 22.72
CA PHE A 221 -5.05 -7.17 22.34
C PHE A 221 -5.48 -5.74 21.94
N LEU A 222 -5.21 -4.73 22.77
CA LEU A 222 -5.51 -3.33 22.45
C LEU A 222 -4.78 -2.86 21.17
N TYR A 223 -3.50 -3.21 21.02
CA TYR A 223 -2.72 -2.91 19.81
C TYR A 223 -3.30 -3.58 18.56
N TYR A 224 -3.79 -4.81 18.64
CA TYR A 224 -4.43 -5.50 17.51
C TYR A 224 -5.69 -4.76 17.03
N PHE A 225 -6.54 -4.29 17.95
CA PHE A 225 -7.70 -3.47 17.58
C PHE A 225 -7.27 -2.13 16.98
N ALA A 226 -6.35 -1.41 17.63
CA ALA A 226 -5.85 -0.13 17.14
C ALA A 226 -5.21 -0.26 15.74
N GLN A 227 -4.39 -1.28 15.52
CA GLN A 227 -3.78 -1.59 14.22
C GLN A 227 -4.85 -1.86 13.14
N ARG A 228 -5.91 -2.63 13.45
CA ARG A 228 -6.98 -2.93 12.50
C ARG A 228 -7.73 -1.68 12.07
N PHE A 229 -8.03 -0.76 13.00
CA PHE A 229 -8.63 0.53 12.67
C PHE A 229 -7.67 1.44 11.89
N TYR A 230 -6.43 1.61 12.38
CA TYR A 230 -5.42 2.45 11.74
C TYR A 230 -5.14 2.04 10.29
N VAL A 231 -4.94 0.74 10.03
CA VAL A 231 -4.67 0.21 8.68
C VAL A 231 -5.87 0.38 7.73
N ALA A 232 -7.10 0.37 8.24
CA ALA A 232 -8.28 0.66 7.43
C ALA A 232 -8.35 2.15 7.04
N THR A 233 -8.21 3.05 8.03
CA THR A 233 -8.28 4.50 7.82
C THR A 233 -7.10 5.02 6.97
N SER A 234 -5.87 4.58 7.26
CA SER A 234 -4.66 4.98 6.53
C SER A 234 -4.74 4.62 5.03
N ARG A 235 -5.25 3.42 4.71
CA ARG A 235 -5.46 3.00 3.32
C ARG A 235 -6.54 3.83 2.61
N GLN A 236 -7.60 4.25 3.30
CA GLN A 236 -8.61 5.15 2.74
C GLN A 236 -8.03 6.57 2.51
N LEU A 237 -7.22 7.07 3.44
CA LEU A 237 -6.57 8.38 3.33
C LEU A 237 -5.59 8.44 2.15
N MET A 238 -4.72 7.44 2.02
CA MET A 238 -3.79 7.30 0.87
C MET A 238 -4.54 7.23 -0.48
N ARG A 239 -5.69 6.55 -0.51
CA ARG A 239 -6.56 6.55 -1.71
C ARG A 239 -7.11 7.95 -2.01
N LEU A 240 -7.53 8.69 -0.98
CA LEU A 240 -8.12 10.02 -1.13
C LEU A 240 -7.06 11.05 -1.59
N GLU A 241 -5.83 10.95 -1.08
CA GLU A 241 -4.66 11.70 -1.56
C GLU A 241 -4.31 11.39 -3.02
N SER A 242 -4.27 10.10 -3.38
CA SER A 242 -4.00 9.69 -4.77
C SER A 242 -5.05 10.22 -5.76
N VAL A 243 -6.33 10.16 -5.37
CA VAL A 243 -7.44 10.65 -6.21
C VAL A 243 -7.48 12.17 -6.29
N SER A 244 -7.23 12.90 -5.20
CA SER A 244 -7.26 14.38 -5.20
C SER A 244 -6.11 15.02 -5.99
N ARG A 245 -4.96 14.33 -6.08
CA ARG A 245 -3.78 14.82 -6.80
C ARG A 245 -3.91 14.75 -8.33
N SER A 246 -4.73 13.86 -8.88
CA SER A 246 -4.90 13.69 -10.33
C SER A 246 -5.59 14.88 -11.02
N PRO A 247 -6.73 15.42 -10.53
CA PRO A 247 -7.36 16.62 -11.09
C PRO A 247 -6.44 17.85 -11.12
N ILE A 248 -5.61 18.03 -10.08
CA ILE A 248 -4.67 19.16 -9.99
C ILE A 248 -3.66 19.12 -11.14
N TYR A 249 -3.06 17.94 -11.42
CA TYR A 249 -2.15 17.80 -12.55
C TYR A 249 -2.85 17.93 -13.91
N SER A 250 -4.09 17.43 -14.04
CA SER A 250 -4.88 17.59 -15.26
C SER A 250 -5.16 19.06 -15.56
N HIS A 251 -5.67 19.81 -14.56
CA HIS A 251 -5.98 21.23 -14.68
C HIS A 251 -4.72 22.06 -14.96
N PHE A 252 -3.59 21.75 -14.31
CA PHE A 252 -2.31 22.42 -14.59
C PHE A 252 -1.84 22.17 -16.03
N SER A 253 -1.91 20.92 -16.52
CA SER A 253 -1.55 20.61 -17.91
C SER A 253 -2.44 21.33 -18.91
N GLU A 254 -3.75 21.34 -18.69
CA GLU A 254 -4.74 22.02 -19.54
C GLU A 254 -4.53 23.55 -19.53
N THR A 255 -4.21 24.13 -18.37
CA THR A 255 -3.85 25.55 -18.25
C THR A 255 -2.56 25.89 -19.00
N VAL A 256 -1.53 25.03 -18.95
CA VAL A 256 -0.26 25.24 -19.66
C VAL A 256 -0.45 25.14 -21.17
N THR A 257 -1.18 24.14 -21.67
CA THR A 257 -1.47 24.00 -23.10
C THR A 257 -2.42 25.10 -23.61
N GLY A 258 -3.41 25.49 -22.81
CA GLY A 258 -4.36 26.56 -23.09
C GLY A 258 -3.87 27.99 -22.80
N ALA A 259 -2.62 28.17 -22.36
CA ALA A 259 -2.12 29.45 -21.86
C ALA A 259 -2.22 30.60 -22.86
N SER A 260 -2.08 30.33 -24.17
CA SER A 260 -2.29 31.32 -25.23
C SER A 260 -3.74 31.77 -25.35
N ALA A 261 -4.70 30.84 -25.25
CA ALA A 261 -6.14 31.14 -25.28
C ALA A 261 -6.59 31.89 -24.01
N ILE A 262 -6.16 31.45 -22.83
CA ILE A 262 -6.49 32.11 -21.54
C ILE A 262 -6.02 33.57 -21.55
N ARG A 263 -4.80 33.83 -22.06
CA ARG A 263 -4.27 35.19 -22.23
C ARG A 263 -5.02 35.99 -23.30
N ALA A 264 -5.38 35.36 -24.43
CA ALA A 264 -6.11 36.03 -25.52
C ALA A 264 -7.53 36.47 -25.10
N TYR A 265 -8.20 35.68 -24.26
CA TYR A 265 -9.53 36.02 -23.71
C TYR A 265 -9.48 36.82 -22.41
N ASN A 266 -8.29 37.09 -21.87
CA ASN A 266 -8.06 37.86 -20.64
C ASN A 266 -8.87 37.36 -19.43
N VAL A 267 -8.92 36.03 -19.25
CA VAL A 267 -9.69 35.33 -18.19
C VAL A 267 -8.80 34.88 -17.02
N GLY A 268 -7.59 35.43 -16.92
CA GLY A 268 -6.76 35.28 -15.71
C GLY A 268 -7.16 36.32 -14.67
N ASP A 269 -7.15 35.94 -13.39
CA ASP A 269 -7.22 36.91 -12.30
C ASP A 269 -6.02 37.89 -12.37
N PRO A 270 -6.21 39.17 -12.00
CA PRO A 270 -5.22 40.24 -12.14
C PRO A 270 -4.04 40.16 -11.14
#